data_AF-A0A653EWR1-F1
#
_entry.id   AF-A0A653EWR1-F1
#
_cell.length_a   1.000
_cell.length_b   1.000
_cell.length_c   1.000
_cell.angle_alpha   90.00
_cell.angle_beta   90.00
_cell.angle_gamma   90.00
#
_symmetry.space_group_name_H-M   'P 1'
#
loop_
_entity.id
_entity.type
_entity.pdbx_description
1 polymer ?
#
loop_
_entity_poly.entity_id
_entity_poly.type
_entity_poly.pdbx_seq_one_letter_code
_entity_poly.pdbx_strand_id
1 'polypeptide(L)'
;MRNFLTDLDRLIEPLEDPEEMIVEGFVFTQHAARSHRLLQRMIESEPELALPWFTVQGAPIITEATEFLAARVARDADESRSTPELLATAEIVVRLIVSFSLTSKVIIDLDDDESTRTFARRYFVPMLVVPESADTPMKARHPLPT
;
A
#
# COMPACT_ATOMS: atom_id res chain seq x y z
N MET A 1 12.95 -2.58 4.74
CA MET A 1 11.73 -3.22 4.21
C MET A 1 11.40 -4.51 4.93
N ARG A 2 12.26 -5.53 4.88
CA ARG A 2 12.03 -6.84 5.53
C ARG A 2 11.48 -6.78 6.96
N ASN A 3 12.11 -6.01 7.87
CA ASN A 3 11.62 -5.88 9.25
C ASN A 3 10.22 -5.26 9.31
N PHE A 4 9.98 -4.20 8.54
CA PHE A 4 8.68 -3.54 8.44
C PHE A 4 7.59 -4.50 7.96
N LEU A 5 7.83 -5.26 6.88
CA LEU A 5 6.86 -6.24 6.39
C LEU A 5 6.63 -7.37 7.38
N THR A 6 7.66 -7.78 8.13
CA THR A 6 7.51 -8.79 9.19
C THR A 6 6.63 -8.27 10.34
N ASP A 7 6.78 -7.01 10.72
CA ASP A 7 5.98 -6.39 11.77
C ASP A 7 4.53 -6.16 11.31
N LEU A 8 4.36 -5.76 10.04
CA LEU A 8 3.04 -5.65 9.40
C LEU A 8 2.34 -7.02 9.33
N ASP A 9 3.05 -8.07 8.91
CA ASP A 9 2.51 -9.44 8.85
C ASP A 9 2.03 -9.90 10.23
N ARG A 10 2.84 -9.70 11.28
CA ARG A 10 2.45 -10.03 12.66
C ARG A 10 1.22 -9.26 13.15
N LEU A 11 1.08 -8.00 12.73
CA LEU A 11 -0.08 -7.19 13.09
C LEU A 11 -1.36 -7.76 12.47
N ILE A 12 -1.30 -8.17 11.21
CA ILE A 12 -2.49 -8.50 10.42
C ILE A 12 -2.83 -10.00 10.37
N GLU A 13 -1.89 -10.88 10.72
CA GLU A 13 -2.11 -12.33 10.80
C GLU A 13 -3.26 -12.73 11.73
N PRO A 14 -3.46 -12.14 12.92
CA PRO A 14 -4.60 -12.50 13.78
C PRO A 14 -5.95 -11.91 13.32
N LEU A 15 -5.97 -11.08 12.27
CA LEU A 15 -7.20 -10.44 11.77
C LEU A 15 -7.89 -11.34 10.75
N GLU A 16 -9.08 -11.82 11.12
CA GLU A 16 -9.91 -12.69 10.28
C GLU A 16 -10.76 -11.91 9.27
N ASP A 17 -11.09 -10.65 9.57
CA ASP A 17 -11.84 -9.78 8.65
C ASP A 17 -10.88 -9.13 7.63
N PRO A 18 -11.04 -9.39 6.31
CA PRO A 18 -10.22 -8.79 5.28
C PRO A 18 -10.32 -7.25 5.25
N GLU A 19 -11.47 -6.68 5.62
CA GLU A 19 -11.61 -5.23 5.69
C GLU A 19 -10.77 -4.66 6.83
N GLU A 20 -10.87 -5.25 8.02
CA GLU A 20 -10.11 -4.85 9.20
C GLU A 20 -8.61 -4.97 8.97
N MET A 21 -8.17 -6.06 8.32
CA MET A 21 -6.78 -6.26 7.89
C MET A 21 -6.25 -5.11 7.03
N ILE A 22 -6.98 -4.70 5.99
CA ILE A 22 -6.57 -3.60 5.11
C ILE A 22 -6.50 -2.28 5.88
N VAL A 23 -7.48 -2.06 6.75
CA VAL A 23 -7.60 -0.84 7.56
C VAL A 23 -6.45 -0.72 8.55
N GLU A 24 -6.24 -1.72 9.40
CA GLU A 24 -5.19 -1.67 10.43
C GLU A 24 -3.79 -1.76 9.81
N GLY A 25 -3.62 -2.48 8.71
CA GLY A 25 -2.37 -2.49 7.95
C GLY A 25 -2.01 -1.11 7.39
N PHE A 26 -2.99 -0.34 6.90
CA PHE A 26 -2.76 1.03 6.44
C PHE A 26 -2.45 1.98 7.61
N VAL A 27 -3.19 1.90 8.72
CA VAL A 27 -2.92 2.69 9.94
C VAL A 27 -1.48 2.46 10.41
N PHE A 28 -1.07 1.20 10.53
CA PHE A 28 0.29 0.84 10.90
C PHE A 28 1.33 1.41 9.94
N THR A 29 1.09 1.30 8.64
CA THR A 29 2.02 1.79 7.61
C THR A 29 2.20 3.31 7.71
N GLN A 30 1.11 4.05 7.86
CA GLN A 30 1.14 5.51 8.00
C GLN A 30 1.78 5.94 9.32
N HIS A 31 1.45 5.25 10.42
CA HIS A 31 2.09 5.48 11.71
C HIS A 31 3.61 5.24 11.61
N ALA A 32 4.04 4.13 11.02
CA ALA A 32 5.44 3.80 10.84
C ALA A 32 6.17 4.84 10.00
N ALA A 33 5.58 5.29 8.89
CA ALA A 33 6.15 6.31 8.02
C ALA A 33 6.36 7.66 8.74
N ARG A 34 5.40 8.07 9.59
CA ARG A 34 5.50 9.31 10.38
C ARG A 34 6.47 9.21 11.55
N SER A 35 6.44 8.07 12.25
CA SER A 35 7.25 7.83 13.44
C SER A 35 8.73 7.56 13.13
N HIS A 36 9.07 7.32 11.86
CA HIS A 36 10.45 7.04 11.44
C HIS A 36 11.32 8.31 11.41
N ARG A 37 11.75 8.77 12.60
CA ARG A 37 12.52 10.02 12.81
C ARG A 37 13.71 10.20 11.88
N LEU A 38 14.46 9.13 11.58
CA LEU A 38 15.62 9.21 10.69
C LEU A 38 15.21 9.55 9.24
N LEU A 39 14.09 8.97 8.78
CA LEU A 39 13.59 9.19 7.43
C LEU A 39 13.10 10.62 7.27
N GLN A 40 12.30 11.09 8.24
CA GLN A 40 11.80 12.47 8.27
C GLN A 40 12.95 13.48 8.25
N ARG A 41 13.98 13.28 9.08
CA ARG A 41 15.17 14.14 9.05
C ARG A 41 15.89 14.12 7.71
N MET A 42 16.06 12.95 7.11
CA MET A 42 16.76 12.83 5.83
C MET A 42 15.99 13.52 4.69
N ILE A 43 14.65 13.44 4.70
CA ILE A 43 13.80 14.18 3.76
C ILE A 43 13.95 15.70 3.98
N GLU A 44 14.06 16.15 5.23
CA GLU A 44 14.21 17.57 5.56
C GLU A 44 15.62 18.13 5.27
N SER A 45 16.67 17.36 5.56
CA SER A 45 18.06 17.83 5.50
C SER A 45 18.79 17.49 4.20
N GLU A 46 18.51 16.32 3.62
CA GLU A 46 19.22 15.73 2.46
C GLU A 46 18.21 15.08 1.48
N PRO A 47 17.22 15.83 0.97
CA PRO A 47 16.12 15.29 0.16
C PRO A 47 16.62 14.58 -1.10
N GLU A 48 17.73 15.02 -1.69
CA GLU A 48 18.38 14.39 -2.84
C GLU A 48 18.87 12.95 -2.56
N LEU A 49 19.10 12.59 -1.30
CA LEU A 49 19.46 11.24 -0.89
C LEU A 49 18.25 10.40 -0.50
N ALA A 50 17.20 11.04 0.05
CA ALA A 50 16.01 10.34 0.54
C ALA A 50 14.95 10.09 -0.55
N LEU A 51 14.54 11.14 -1.25
CA LEU A 51 13.38 11.11 -2.15
C LEU A 51 13.52 10.14 -3.33
N PRO A 52 14.72 9.89 -3.91
CA PRO A 52 14.85 8.91 -4.99
C PRO A 52 14.28 7.54 -4.62
N TRP A 53 14.48 7.08 -3.38
CA TRP A 53 14.00 5.78 -2.92
C TRP A 53 12.48 5.68 -2.78
N PHE A 54 11.77 6.80 -2.75
CA PHE A 54 10.30 6.85 -2.75
C PHE A 54 9.72 7.24 -4.13
N THR A 55 10.59 7.50 -5.11
CA THR A 55 10.21 7.99 -6.43
C THR A 55 10.92 7.20 -7.53
N VAL A 56 11.96 7.77 -8.13
CA VAL A 56 12.64 7.25 -9.33
C VAL A 56 13.40 5.93 -9.11
N GLN A 57 13.84 5.66 -7.88
CA GLN A 57 14.52 4.43 -7.46
C GLN A 57 13.62 3.53 -6.59
N GLY A 58 12.34 3.87 -6.42
CA GLY A 58 11.42 3.16 -5.52
C GLY A 58 10.91 1.82 -6.05
N ALA A 59 11.26 1.42 -7.28
CA ALA A 59 10.74 0.21 -7.91
C ALA A 59 10.88 -1.05 -7.03
N PRO A 60 12.04 -1.35 -6.41
CA PRO A 60 12.16 -2.55 -5.56
C PRO A 60 11.21 -2.53 -4.35
N ILE A 61 11.03 -1.36 -3.72
CA ILE A 61 10.14 -1.18 -2.57
C ILE A 61 8.68 -1.38 -2.98
N ILE A 62 8.29 -0.79 -4.11
CA ILE A 62 6.93 -0.90 -4.65
C ILE A 62 6.63 -2.34 -5.02
N THR A 63 7.56 -3.04 -5.68
CA THR A 63 7.40 -4.45 -6.03
C THR A 63 7.21 -5.32 -4.80
N GLU A 64 8.08 -5.22 -3.79
CA GLU A 64 8.01 -6.04 -2.57
C GLU A 64 6.69 -5.81 -1.81
N ALA A 65 6.26 -4.55 -1.67
CA ALA A 65 5.00 -4.22 -1.01
C ALA A 65 3.77 -4.65 -1.82
N THR A 66 3.84 -4.58 -3.15
CA THR A 66 2.75 -5.01 -4.06
C THR A 66 2.55 -6.51 -3.97
N GLU A 67 3.63 -7.28 -4.04
CA GLU A 67 3.60 -8.74 -3.93
C GLU A 67 3.06 -9.16 -2.56
N PHE A 68 3.51 -8.51 -1.49
CA PHE A 68 3.00 -8.74 -0.13
C PHE A 68 1.48 -8.51 -0.04
N LEU A 69 1.01 -7.33 -0.47
CA LEU A 69 -0.40 -6.97 -0.36
C LEU A 69 -1.28 -7.88 -1.23
N ALA A 70 -0.87 -8.14 -2.47
CA ALA A 70 -1.61 -9.02 -3.38
C ALA A 70 -1.70 -10.45 -2.81
N ALA A 71 -0.60 -10.99 -2.27
CA ALA A 71 -0.59 -12.31 -1.67
C ALA A 71 -1.50 -12.40 -0.43
N ARG A 72 -1.57 -11.34 0.38
CA ARG A 72 -2.45 -11.31 1.54
C ARG A 72 -3.92 -11.21 1.16
N VAL A 73 -4.26 -10.31 0.22
CA VAL A 73 -5.65 -10.18 -0.30
C VAL A 73 -6.10 -11.47 -0.99
N ALA A 74 -5.20 -12.15 -1.70
CA ALA A 74 -5.51 -13.43 -2.37
C ALA A 74 -5.94 -14.55 -1.40
N ARG A 75 -5.62 -14.48 -0.09
CA ARG A 75 -6.06 -15.48 0.89
C ARG A 75 -7.58 -15.46 1.10
N ASP A 76 -8.17 -14.27 0.98
CA ASP A 76 -9.58 -14.01 1.30
C ASP A 76 -10.39 -13.58 0.05
N ALA A 77 -9.73 -13.51 -1.11
CA ALA A 77 -10.36 -13.14 -2.37
C ALA A 77 -11.23 -14.28 -2.91
N ASP A 78 -12.38 -13.92 -3.48
CA ASP A 78 -13.20 -14.82 -4.29
C ASP A 78 -12.44 -15.22 -5.58
N GLU A 79 -12.78 -16.38 -6.14
CA GLU A 79 -12.19 -16.94 -7.37
C GLU A 79 -12.36 -16.03 -8.59
N SER A 80 -13.17 -14.97 -8.48
CA SER A 80 -13.46 -14.01 -9.55
C SER A 80 -12.30 -13.08 -9.89
N ARG A 81 -11.29 -12.90 -9.03
CA ARG A 81 -10.15 -12.01 -9.30
C ARG A 81 -8.92 -12.80 -9.75
N SER A 82 -8.41 -12.46 -10.93
CA SER A 82 -7.18 -13.04 -11.44
C SER A 82 -5.94 -12.48 -10.71
N THR A 83 -4.86 -13.26 -10.63
CA THR A 83 -3.59 -12.81 -10.04
C THR A 83 -3.07 -11.48 -10.64
N PRO A 84 -3.14 -11.24 -11.97
CA PRO A 84 -2.76 -9.95 -12.55
C PRO A 84 -3.62 -8.78 -12.06
N GLU A 85 -4.92 -8.98 -11.86
CA GLU A 85 -5.81 -7.94 -11.33
C GLU A 85 -5.48 -7.61 -9.87
N LEU A 86 -5.23 -8.63 -9.04
CA LEU A 86 -4.80 -8.43 -7.65
C LEU A 86 -3.49 -7.65 -7.56
N LEU A 87 -2.49 -8.01 -8.37
CA LEU A 87 -1.22 -7.30 -8.44
C LEU A 87 -1.40 -5.85 -8.89
N ALA A 88 -2.22 -5.62 -9.91
CA ALA A 88 -2.50 -4.28 -10.43
C ALA A 88 -3.15 -3.38 -9.38
N THR A 89 -4.21 -3.86 -8.71
CA THR A 89 -4.88 -3.10 -7.66
C THR A 89 -3.97 -2.88 -6.45
N ALA A 90 -3.20 -3.91 -6.05
CA ALA A 90 -2.23 -3.77 -4.97
C ALA A 90 -1.17 -2.70 -5.30
N GLU A 91 -0.65 -2.66 -6.54
CA GLU A 91 0.33 -1.65 -6.94
C GLU A 91 -0.25 -0.24 -6.86
N ILE A 92 -1.50 -0.05 -7.29
CA ILE A 92 -2.21 1.24 -7.19
C ILE A 92 -2.28 1.68 -5.73
N VAL A 93 -2.74 0.80 -4.83
CA VAL A 93 -2.85 1.11 -3.40
C VAL A 93 -1.48 1.43 -2.80
N VAL A 94 -0.46 0.62 -3.09
CA VAL A 94 0.92 0.84 -2.60
C VAL A 94 1.46 2.20 -3.06
N ARG A 95 1.23 2.59 -4.31
CA ARG A 95 1.64 3.92 -4.82
C ARG A 95 0.92 5.06 -4.11
N LEU A 96 -0.37 4.89 -3.81
CA LEU A 96 -1.12 5.88 -3.04
C LEU A 96 -0.57 5.99 -1.61
N ILE A 97 -0.28 4.87 -0.94
CA ILE A 97 0.33 4.85 0.40
C ILE A 97 1.68 5.58 0.40
N VAL A 98 2.56 5.28 -0.57
CA VAL A 98 3.85 5.97 -0.72
C VAL A 98 3.65 7.47 -0.94
N SER A 99 2.72 7.86 -1.83
CA SER A 99 2.41 9.27 -2.06
C SER A 99 1.89 9.96 -0.79
N PHE A 100 0.99 9.32 -0.04
CA PHE A 100 0.46 9.87 1.21
C PHE A 100 1.51 9.95 2.31
N SER A 101 2.47 9.03 2.32
CA SER A 101 3.63 9.08 3.23
C SER A 101 4.50 10.32 2.96
N LEU A 102 4.61 10.74 1.69
CA LEU A 102 5.36 11.95 1.31
C LEU A 102 4.52 13.23 1.41
N THR A 103 3.20 13.15 1.23
CA THR A 103 2.31 14.32 1.16
C THR A 103 0.91 13.98 1.67
N SER A 104 0.64 14.28 2.94
CA SER A 104 -0.62 13.92 3.63
C SER A 104 -1.47 15.11 4.08
N LYS A 105 -1.13 16.38 3.75
CA LYS A 105 -1.75 17.56 4.41
C LYS A 105 -2.47 18.53 3.47
N VAL A 106 -3.10 18.04 2.42
CA VAL A 106 -3.82 18.92 1.47
C VAL A 106 -5.32 18.95 1.74
N ILE A 107 -5.99 17.80 1.63
CA ILE A 107 -7.44 17.65 1.89
C ILE A 107 -7.72 16.39 2.72
N ILE A 108 -6.97 15.33 2.47
CA ILE A 108 -7.12 14.06 3.17
C ILE A 108 -6.30 14.15 4.45
N ASP A 109 -6.96 14.19 5.60
CA ASP A 109 -6.28 14.12 6.89
C ASP A 109 -5.99 12.66 7.23
N LEU A 110 -4.71 12.36 7.44
CA LEU A 110 -4.27 11.04 7.88
C LEU A 110 -3.53 11.14 9.21
N ASP A 111 -3.36 12.32 9.83
CA ASP A 111 -2.44 12.52 10.96
C ASP A 111 -2.85 11.79 12.24
N ASP A 112 -4.12 11.38 12.35
CA ASP A 112 -4.62 10.49 13.39
C ASP A 112 -5.12 9.15 12.83
N ASP A 113 -5.15 8.14 13.71
CA ASP A 113 -5.50 6.78 13.34
C ASP A 113 -6.96 6.65 12.92
N GLU A 114 -7.91 7.39 13.52
CA GLU A 114 -9.34 7.28 13.18
C GLU A 114 -9.65 7.85 11.79
N SER A 115 -9.07 8.99 11.46
CA SER A 115 -9.15 9.56 10.10
C SER A 115 -8.53 8.61 9.07
N THR A 116 -7.39 8.00 9.42
CA THR A 116 -6.71 7.00 8.59
C THR A 116 -7.57 5.75 8.36
N ARG A 117 -8.23 5.24 9.42
CA ARG A 117 -9.18 4.12 9.31
C ARG A 117 -10.35 4.47 8.42
N THR A 118 -10.94 5.65 8.63
CA THR A 118 -12.07 6.14 7.84
C THR A 118 -11.71 6.23 6.36
N PHE A 119 -10.52 6.73 6.04
CA PHE A 119 -10.01 6.79 4.68
C PHE A 119 -9.85 5.38 4.06
N ALA A 120 -9.20 4.45 4.76
CA ALA A 120 -8.99 3.09 4.26
C ALA A 120 -10.31 2.37 3.98
N ARG A 121 -11.27 2.42 4.93
CA ARG A 121 -12.61 1.84 4.75
C ARG A 121 -13.33 2.43 3.55
N ARG A 122 -13.21 3.74 3.35
CA ARG A 122 -13.89 4.47 2.27
C ARG A 122 -13.31 4.19 0.89
N TYR A 123 -11.98 4.05 0.78
CA TYR A 123 -11.29 4.08 -0.52
C TYR A 123 -10.44 2.85 -0.84
N PHE A 124 -9.79 2.22 0.14
CA PHE A 124 -8.92 1.06 -0.13
C PHE A 124 -9.66 -0.27 -0.03
N VAL A 125 -10.53 -0.43 0.96
CA VAL A 125 -11.34 -1.66 1.11
C VAL A 125 -12.15 -1.97 -0.16
N PRO A 126 -12.88 -1.01 -0.77
CA PRO A 126 -13.62 -1.29 -2.00
C PRO A 126 -12.75 -1.65 -3.20
N MET A 127 -11.48 -1.22 -3.24
CA MET A 127 -10.57 -1.59 -4.33
C MET A 127 -10.06 -3.02 -4.16
N LEU A 128 -9.77 -3.43 -2.92
CA LEU A 128 -9.05 -4.68 -2.64
C LEU A 128 -9.99 -5.85 -2.33
N VAL A 129 -11.05 -5.61 -1.58
CA VAL A 129 -11.93 -6.65 -1.01
C VAL A 129 -13.24 -6.77 -1.78
N VAL A 130 -13.78 -5.67 -2.32
CA VAL A 130 -15.02 -5.71 -3.10
C VAL A 130 -14.66 -6.06 -4.55
N PRO A 131 -15.34 -7.05 -5.18
CA PRO A 131 -15.13 -7.33 -6.59
C PRO A 131 -15.51 -6.10 -7.41
N GLU A 132 -14.54 -5.58 -8.16
CA GLU A 132 -14.81 -4.60 -9.21
C GLU A 132 -15.80 -5.24 -10.18
N SER A 133 -16.95 -4.61 -10.39
CA SER A 133 -17.91 -5.08 -11.39
C SER A 133 -17.18 -5.24 -12.73
N ALA A 134 -17.18 -6.47 -13.24
CA ALA A 134 -16.29 -7.00 -14.29
C ALA A 134 -16.45 -6.34 -15.67
N ASP A 135 -16.21 -5.03 -15.78
CA ASP A 135 -16.29 -4.29 -17.03
C ASP A 135 -15.07 -3.37 -17.17
N THR A 136 -13.90 -3.98 -17.42
CA THR A 136 -12.89 -3.58 -18.44
C THR A 136 -11.54 -4.22 -18.11
N PRO A 137 -11.02 -5.15 -18.92
CA PRO A 137 -9.70 -5.72 -18.68
C PRO A 137 -8.60 -4.67 -18.92
N MET A 138 -7.78 -4.42 -17.90
CA MET A 138 -6.55 -3.66 -18.04
C MET A 138 -5.56 -4.46 -18.90
N LYS A 139 -5.26 -3.99 -20.11
CA LYS A 139 -4.26 -4.63 -20.98
C LYS A 139 -2.87 -4.52 -20.33
N ALA A 140 -2.31 -5.67 -19.93
CA ALA A 140 -0.91 -5.78 -19.54
C ALA A 140 -0.01 -5.23 -20.67
N ARG A 141 0.94 -4.36 -20.33
CA ARG A 141 1.91 -3.84 -21.30
C ARG A 141 2.91 -4.94 -21.69
N HIS A 142 3.24 -4.92 -22.98
CA HIS A 142 4.11 -5.82 -23.76
C HIS A 142 5.46 -6.21 -23.09
N PRO A 143 6.06 -7.38 -23.41
CA PRO A 143 7.31 -7.85 -22.80
C PRO A 143 8.51 -6.94 -23.09
N LEU A 144 9.46 -6.92 -22.14
CA LEU A 144 10.74 -6.21 -22.24
C LEU A 144 11.54 -6.66 -23.47
N PRO A 145 12.18 -5.74 -24.21
CA PRO A 145 13.07 -6.11 -25.31
C PRO A 145 14.34 -6.78 -24.77
N THR A 146 14.76 -7.84 -25.47
CA THR A 146 16.05 -8.54 -25.31
C THR A 146 17.24 -7.66 -25.65
#